data_AF-A0A966XIX8-F1
#
_entry.id   AF-A0A966XIX8-F1
#
_cell.length_a   1.000
_cell.length_b   1.000
_cell.length_c   1.000
_cell.angle_alpha   90.00
_cell.angle_beta   90.00
_cell.angle_gamma   90.00
#
_symmetry.space_group_name_H-M   'P 1'
#
loop_
_entity.id
_entity.type
_entity.pdbx_description
1 polymer ?
#
loop_
_entity_poly.entity_id
_entity_poly.type
_entity_poly.pdbx_seq_one_letter_code
_entity_poly.pdbx_strand_id
1 'polypeptide(L)' 'MSKKLIIDPPEGWMHGFPKPLPSDVDDITEWLVKEGYPREKIEEAGEYFYCRYWEGEPTDDEE' A
#
# COMPACT_ATOMS: atom_id res chain seq x y z
N MET A 1 16.22 8.48 -11.91
CA MET A 1 15.19 7.65 -11.25
C MET A 1 14.55 8.47 -10.15
N SER A 2 13.25 8.75 -10.24
CA SER A 2 12.52 9.39 -9.12
C SER A 2 12.16 8.30 -8.12
N LYS A 3 12.61 8.44 -6.87
CA LYS A 3 12.21 7.55 -5.78
C LYS A 3 10.71 7.70 -5.53
N LYS A 4 10.01 6.60 -5.28
CA LYS A 4 8.60 6.59 -4.87
C LYS A 4 8.49 6.08 -3.45
N LEU A 5 7.53 6.62 -2.71
CA LEU A 5 7.15 6.05 -1.42
C LEU A 5 6.40 4.75 -1.69
N ILE A 6 6.89 3.65 -1.15
CA ILE A 6 6.27 2.34 -1.21
C ILE A 6 5.48 2.13 0.07
N ILE A 7 4.27 1.61 -0.06
CA ILE A 7 3.39 1.21 1.04
C ILE A 7 3.10 -0.28 0.96
N ASP A 8 3.11 -0.95 2.11
CA ASP A 8 2.77 -2.35 2.23
C ASP A 8 1.95 -2.62 3.50
N PRO A 9 0.66 -2.98 3.36
CA PRO A 9 -0.19 -3.34 4.49
C PRO A 9 0.16 -4.74 5.02
N PRO A 10 -0.32 -5.13 6.22
CA PRO A 10 -0.17 -6.48 6.75
C PRO A 10 -0.68 -7.52 5.75
N GLU A 11 0.11 -8.56 5.47
CA GLU A 11 -0.24 -9.58 4.46
C GLU A 11 -0.46 -9.00 3.05
N GLY A 12 0.12 -7.83 2.76
CA GLY A 12 -0.03 -7.15 1.47
C GLY A 12 0.37 -7.99 0.26
N TRP A 13 1.34 -8.88 0.39
CA TRP A 13 1.76 -9.82 -0.65
C TRP A 13 0.63 -10.73 -1.17
N MET A 14 -0.39 -10.99 -0.36
CA MET A 14 -1.56 -11.77 -0.79
C MET A 14 -2.54 -10.95 -1.66
N HIS A 15 -2.43 -9.62 -1.60
CA HIS A 15 -3.36 -8.66 -2.19
C HIS A 15 -2.68 -7.76 -3.23
N GLY A 16 -1.50 -8.14 -3.71
CA GLY A 16 -0.76 -7.41 -4.76
C GLY A 16 0.08 -6.23 -4.27
N PHE A 17 0.44 -6.19 -2.98
CA PHE A 17 1.40 -5.24 -2.40
C PHE A 17 2.76 -5.91 -2.14
N PRO A 18 3.86 -5.15 -1.95
CA PRO A 18 3.97 -3.68 -1.88
C PRO A 18 3.60 -2.94 -3.18
N LYS A 19 3.11 -1.70 -3.06
CA LYS A 19 2.81 -0.82 -4.20
C LYS A 19 3.38 0.59 -4.01
N PRO A 20 3.71 1.32 -5.11
CA PRO A 20 4.02 2.73 -5.01
C PRO A 20 2.78 3.54 -4.61
N LEU A 21 2.91 4.32 -3.54
CA LEU A 21 1.87 5.24 -3.06
C LEU A 21 1.89 6.50 -3.95
N PRO A 22 0.79 6.84 -4.64
CA PRO A 22 0.69 8.10 -5.37
C PRO A 22 0.76 9.32 -4.43
N SER A 23 1.29 10.44 -4.92
CA SER A 23 1.43 11.69 -4.15
C SER A 23 0.09 12.32 -3.74
N ASP A 24 -0.98 11.99 -4.46
CA ASP A 24 -2.30 12.62 -4.36
C ASP A 24 -3.29 11.75 -3.57
N VAL A 25 -2.79 10.91 -2.67
CA VAL A 25 -3.62 10.08 -1.78
C VAL A 25 -3.75 10.74 -0.41
N ASP A 26 -4.93 11.28 -0.12
CA ASP A 26 -5.27 11.83 1.20
C ASP A 26 -5.76 10.75 2.18
N ASP A 27 -6.50 9.75 1.69
CA ASP A 27 -7.05 8.65 2.49
C ASP A 27 -6.40 7.31 2.10
N ILE A 28 -5.45 6.89 2.93
CA ILE A 28 -4.70 5.64 2.72
C ILE A 28 -5.62 4.42 2.81
N THR A 29 -6.59 4.43 3.71
CA THR A 29 -7.50 3.29 3.92
C THR A 29 -8.36 3.06 2.68
N GLU A 30 -9.00 4.11 2.18
CA GLU A 30 -9.83 4.00 0.96
C GLU A 30 -8.98 3.64 -0.27
N TRP A 31 -7.75 4.15 -0.35
CA TRP A 31 -6.84 3.78 -1.42
C TRP A 31 -6.42 2.31 -1.36
N LEU A 32 -6.08 1.78 -0.19
CA LEU A 32 -5.75 0.36 0.00
C LEU A 32 -6.92 -0.54 -0.43
N VAL A 33 -8.14 -0.19 -0.04
CA VAL A 33 -9.36 -0.94 -0.41
C VAL A 33 -9.57 -0.92 -1.92
N LYS A 34 -9.42 0.25 -2.55
CA LYS A 34 -9.54 0.39 -4.01
C LYS A 34 -8.49 -0.43 -4.78
N GLU A 35 -7.28 -0.53 -4.23
CA GLU A 35 -6.16 -1.28 -4.83
C GLU A 35 -6.23 -2.79 -4.58
N GLY A 36 -7.22 -3.27 -3.81
CA GLY A 36 -7.51 -4.69 -3.61
C GLY A 36 -7.29 -5.22 -2.20
N TYR A 37 -6.90 -4.36 -1.24
CA TYR A 37 -6.74 -4.79 0.16
C TYR A 37 -8.10 -4.95 0.87
N PRO A 38 -8.35 -6.03 1.62
CA PRO A 38 -9.65 -6.26 2.25
C PRO A 38 -9.94 -5.26 3.37
N ARG A 39 -11.10 -4.60 3.29
CA ARG A 39 -11.57 -3.66 4.33
C ARG A 39 -11.68 -4.31 5.70
N GLU A 40 -12.11 -5.58 5.76
CA GLU A 40 -12.28 -6.28 7.04
C GLU A 40 -10.98 -6.32 7.84
N LYS A 41 -9.83 -6.55 7.19
CA LYS A 41 -8.52 -6.61 7.87
C LYS A 41 -8.13 -5.28 8.51
N ILE A 42 -8.52 -4.17 7.87
CA ILE A 42 -8.30 -2.82 8.41
C ILE A 42 -9.19 -2.61 9.64
N GLU A 43 -10.47 -2.97 9.53
CA GLU A 43 -11.45 -2.80 10.60
C GLU A 43 -11.18 -3.72 11.80
N GLU A 44 -10.77 -4.97 11.56
CA GLU A 44 -10.38 -5.94 12.60
C GLU A 44 -9.13 -5.48 13.38
N ALA A 45 -8.16 -4.90 12.67
CA ALA A 45 -6.96 -4.34 13.31
C ALA A 45 -7.25 -3.01 14.03
N GLY A 46 -8.22 -2.23 13.54
CA GLY A 46 -8.65 -0.97 14.15
C GLY A 46 -7.49 0.00 14.34
N GLU A 47 -7.31 0.50 15.57
CA GLU A 47 -6.20 1.41 15.93
C GLU A 47 -4.80 0.79 15.81
N TYR A 48 -4.73 -0.55 15.72
CA TYR A 48 -3.47 -1.28 15.54
C TYR A 48 -3.15 -1.57 14.07
N PHE A 49 -3.93 -1.03 13.13
CA PHE A 49 -3.61 -1.13 11.72
C PHE A 49 -2.43 -0.23 11.37
N TYR A 50 -1.29 -0.81 11.00
CA TYR A 50 -0.13 -0.08 10.52
C TYR A 50 0.43 -0.70 9.23
N CYS A 51 0.73 0.17 8.27
CA CYS A 51 1.44 -0.21 7.06
C CYS A 51 2.94 0.01 7.22
N ARG A 52 3.73 -0.74 6.46
CA ARG A 52 5.15 -0.47 6.28
C ARG A 52 5.33 0.56 5.17
N TYR A 53 6.31 1.45 5.34
CA TYR A 53 6.65 2.49 4.40
C TYR A 53 8.16 2.55 4.16
N TRP A 54 8.58 2.65 2.91
CA TRP A 54 9.98 2.89 2.56
C TRP A 54 10.11 3.56 1.19
N GLU A 55 11.21 4.27 0.95
CA GLU A 55 11.52 4.78 -0.38
C GLU A 55 12.07 3.64 -1.24
N GLY A 56 11.45 3.40 -2.40
CA GLY A 56 11.88 2.39 -3.36
C GLY A 56 11.98 2.97 -4.77
N GLU A 57 12.78 2.32 -5.59
CA GLU A 57 12.69 2.51 -7.04
C GLU A 57 11.45 1.75 -7.53
N PRO A 58 10.62 2.31 -8.43
CA PRO A 58 9.60 1.52 -9.08
C PRO A 58 10.30 0.34 -9.75
N THR A 59 9.90 -0.90 -9.42
CA THR A 59 10.27 -2.04 -10.23
C THR A 59 9.60 -1.80 -11.57
N ASP A 60 10.40 -1.38 -12.53
CA ASP A 60 10.02 -1.20 -13.93
C ASP A 60 9.70 -2.60 -14.48
N ASP A 61 8.48 -3.08 -14.20
CA ASP A 61 7.89 -4.22 -14.90
C ASP A 61 7.28 -3.67 -16.20
N GLU A 62 8.16 -3.09 -17.02
CA GLU A 62 7.91 -2.85 -18.45
C GLU A 62 8.77 -3.86 -19.24
N GLU A 63 8.30 -5.12 -19.36
CA GLU A 63 8.59 -5.99 -20.51
C GLU A 63 7.37 -6.86 -20.87
#